data_AF-A0A353JA60-F1
#
_entry.id   AF-A0A353JA60-F1
#
_cell.length_a   1.000
_cell.length_b   1.000
_cell.length_c   1.000
_cell.angle_alpha   90.00
_cell.angle_beta   90.00
_cell.angle_gamma   90.00
#
_symmetry.space_group_name_H-M   'P 1'
#
loop_
_entity.id
_entity.type
_entity.pdbx_description
1 polymer ?
#
loop_
_entity_poly.entity_id
_entity_poly.type
_entity_poly.pdbx_seq_one_letter_code
_entity_poly.pdbx_strand_id
1 'polypeptide(L)'
;MANKMKIGKSLILALAGAFLLTGCDSVNALPSNYNDNVIVNKDDNSKVDVYNNIMGTLYDDLVSNKKDDVLNNFVEIIANDQFGKYSEIKALVAENDEAKMKSFIEKHMGVYAHENKVSDDKTEDEYLAEKYNTTVDAIRIKRLKAFLSDVEERINEAFYNEITSKTYNDDTGKFYERRLAMAHYADLYDVDMTKTDWYEGYITPDLKKEDVSSFIHMDGRYDDYIERHLIKTIYKDKLVEQYLIENNYSTLGRAYGREVNIIKLTRDEKYKDLPNTLLNTYATNYILGNKDVDFETIANAWRGFRGIDKDGNVIELDANEKQLLKDCGLEEQTFGSYKYFPGTQFGQLIEKYQKIDQDNRFADEEAMSALSEFTGAYTYSKEKGLKIKLADLATKDYTTDGWYVKNGGLTDLPTSIRDRLFKINVSNDVDNLEKETEEHKYDSDKYVRNINGHYYLTPATSESAVNDPRNFVIYDSDNFYIVEVVEAVSTSKLDIDGKNSYVTKHNDDDVLFTERTARKLAETLGTKDSYVNKTYSSYIEKYSVAYHDSSIFDYFKEKFPELFED
;
A
#
# COMPACT_ATOMS: atom_id res chain seq x y z
N MET A 1 39.63 6.15 -48.86
CA MET A 1 38.19 6.12 -49.22
C MET A 1 37.55 7.38 -48.67
N ALA A 2 36.80 8.08 -49.52
CA ALA A 2 36.06 9.31 -49.25
C ALA A 2 35.03 9.11 -48.11
N ASN A 3 34.75 10.00 -47.16
CA ASN A 3 34.44 11.45 -47.12
C ASN A 3 32.93 11.68 -46.91
N LYS A 4 32.60 12.19 -45.71
CA LYS A 4 31.58 13.20 -45.34
C LYS A 4 30.18 13.20 -45.99
N MET A 5 29.17 13.04 -45.11
CA MET A 5 28.27 14.11 -44.61
C MET A 5 27.55 15.05 -45.62
N LYS A 6 26.21 15.13 -45.55
CA LYS A 6 25.31 16.29 -45.83
C LYS A 6 23.85 15.84 -45.55
N ILE A 7 23.06 16.39 -44.62
CA ILE A 7 22.53 17.76 -44.39
C ILE A 7 21.59 18.27 -45.49
N GLY A 8 20.38 18.65 -45.06
CA GLY A 8 19.43 19.60 -45.69
C GLY A 8 17.99 19.22 -45.30
N LYS A 9 17.31 19.78 -44.29
CA LYS A 9 16.96 21.17 -43.95
C LYS A 9 16.20 21.94 -45.04
N SER A 10 14.96 22.31 -44.68
CA SER A 10 14.22 23.53 -45.05
C SER A 10 13.37 23.50 -46.33
N LEU A 11 12.05 23.77 -46.22
CA LEU A 11 11.50 25.12 -46.33
C LEU A 11 10.01 25.19 -45.95
N ILE A 12 9.70 26.18 -45.11
CA ILE A 12 8.39 26.75 -44.79
C ILE A 12 7.97 27.65 -45.96
N LEU A 13 6.70 27.65 -46.39
CA LEU A 13 5.95 28.89 -46.59
C LEU A 13 4.43 28.65 -46.70
N ALA A 14 3.72 29.36 -45.83
CA ALA A 14 2.29 29.53 -45.82
C ALA A 14 1.79 30.38 -47.01
N LEU A 15 0.54 30.17 -47.41
CA LEU A 15 -0.32 31.25 -47.87
C LEU A 15 -1.74 31.00 -47.37
N ALA A 16 -2.08 31.76 -46.34
CA ALA A 16 -3.43 31.99 -45.90
C ALA A 16 -4.24 32.65 -47.03
N GLY A 17 -5.43 32.12 -47.28
CA GLY A 17 -6.46 32.72 -48.12
C GLY A 17 -7.80 32.36 -47.52
N ALA A 18 -8.33 33.27 -46.71
CA ALA A 18 -9.47 33.07 -45.85
C ALA A 18 -10.81 33.02 -46.61
N PHE A 19 -11.78 32.35 -45.97
CA PHE A 19 -13.23 32.48 -46.11
C PHE A 19 -13.87 32.15 -47.46
N LEU A 20 -14.35 30.92 -47.57
CA LEU A 20 -15.79 30.74 -47.72
C LEU A 20 -16.31 29.83 -46.59
N LEU A 21 -16.84 30.49 -45.56
CA LEU A 21 -17.92 29.95 -44.75
C LEU A 21 -19.03 29.48 -45.71
N THR A 22 -19.17 28.16 -45.84
CA THR A 22 -20.48 27.56 -46.05
C THR A 22 -20.69 26.66 -44.84
N GLY A 23 -21.46 27.19 -43.89
CA GLY A 23 -21.88 26.45 -42.71
C GLY A 23 -22.92 25.39 -43.04
N CYS A 24 -23.15 24.56 -42.01
CA CYS A 24 -24.15 23.51 -41.87
C CYS A 24 -23.81 22.19 -42.60
N ASP A 25 -23.69 21.02 -41.96
CA ASP A 25 -23.96 20.61 -40.59
C ASP A 25 -23.16 19.33 -40.33
N SER A 26 -22.16 19.35 -39.44
CA SER A 26 -22.02 18.23 -38.52
C SER A 26 -22.78 18.62 -37.26
N VAL A 27 -24.10 18.72 -37.39
CA VAL A 27 -24.97 18.53 -36.24
C VAL A 27 -24.76 17.06 -35.89
N ASN A 28 -23.77 16.77 -35.04
CA ASN A 28 -23.90 15.66 -34.14
C ASN A 28 -25.14 16.02 -33.34
N ALA A 29 -26.29 15.52 -33.77
CA ALA A 29 -27.55 15.78 -33.10
C ALA A 29 -27.34 15.30 -31.67
N LEU A 30 -27.24 16.25 -30.74
CA LEU A 30 -27.22 15.90 -29.33
C LEU A 30 -28.50 15.10 -29.07
N PRO A 31 -28.42 13.99 -28.33
CA PRO A 31 -29.59 13.25 -27.92
C PRO A 31 -30.65 14.20 -27.36
N SER A 32 -31.93 13.98 -27.65
CA SER A 32 -33.02 14.84 -27.14
C SER A 32 -33.05 14.91 -25.60
N ASN A 33 -32.40 13.96 -24.95
CA ASN A 33 -32.26 13.75 -23.52
C ASN A 33 -30.83 14.06 -23.02
N TYR A 34 -30.03 14.87 -23.75
CA TYR A 34 -28.63 15.17 -23.40
C TYR A 34 -28.44 15.73 -21.98
N ASN A 35 -29.46 16.40 -21.42
CA ASN A 35 -29.42 16.93 -20.05
C ASN A 35 -30.15 16.03 -19.03
N ASP A 36 -30.62 14.86 -19.43
CA ASP A 36 -31.33 13.94 -18.54
C ASP A 36 -30.34 13.14 -17.69
N ASN A 37 -30.78 12.75 -16.50
CA ASN A 37 -29.99 11.87 -15.64
C ASN A 37 -30.04 10.43 -16.16
N VAL A 38 -28.89 9.76 -16.13
CA VAL A 38 -28.75 8.40 -16.67
C VAL A 38 -28.93 7.35 -15.60
N ILE A 39 -28.55 7.67 -14.36
CA ILE A 39 -28.54 6.73 -13.24
C ILE A 39 -29.57 7.17 -12.19
N VAL A 40 -30.46 6.26 -11.83
CA VAL A 40 -31.41 6.41 -10.72
C VAL A 40 -31.31 5.21 -9.78
N ASN A 41 -31.53 5.43 -8.49
CA ASN A 41 -31.61 4.34 -7.53
C ASN A 41 -32.92 3.57 -7.77
N LYS A 42 -32.83 2.26 -8.02
CA LYS A 42 -33.97 1.41 -8.38
C LYS A 42 -34.94 1.19 -7.22
N ASP A 43 -34.44 1.25 -5.99
CA ASP A 43 -35.23 0.94 -4.80
C ASP A 43 -36.23 2.05 -4.47
N ASP A 44 -35.91 3.31 -4.77
CA ASP A 44 -36.74 4.47 -4.43
C ASP A 44 -36.99 5.46 -5.59
N ASN A 45 -36.46 5.18 -6.79
CA ASN A 45 -36.48 6.06 -7.97
C ASN A 45 -35.91 7.46 -7.72
N SER A 46 -35.08 7.63 -6.68
CA SER A 46 -34.42 8.89 -6.40
C SER A 46 -33.32 9.18 -7.43
N LYS A 47 -33.10 10.47 -7.68
CA LYS A 47 -32.03 10.93 -8.57
C LYS A 47 -30.71 10.90 -7.81
N VAL A 48 -29.69 10.30 -8.42
CA VAL A 48 -28.32 10.39 -7.89
C VAL A 48 -27.76 11.78 -8.22
N ASP A 49 -27.58 12.64 -7.21
CA ASP A 49 -27.20 14.05 -7.38
C ASP A 49 -25.67 14.23 -7.51
N VAL A 50 -25.15 13.95 -8.71
CA VAL A 50 -23.71 14.06 -9.03
C VAL A 50 -23.51 14.80 -10.36
N TYR A 51 -22.47 15.64 -10.44
CA TYR A 51 -22.13 16.46 -11.62
C TYR A 51 -21.96 15.64 -12.91
N ASN A 52 -21.51 14.39 -12.77
CA ASN A 52 -21.28 13.47 -13.89
C ASN A 52 -22.50 12.61 -14.25
N ASN A 53 -23.60 12.66 -13.48
CA ASN A 53 -24.82 11.88 -13.74
C ASN A 53 -25.75 12.54 -14.75
N ILE A 54 -25.19 13.08 -15.84
CA ILE A 54 -25.95 13.61 -16.97
C ILE A 54 -25.54 12.89 -18.25
N MET A 55 -26.52 12.66 -19.12
CA MET A 55 -26.33 11.95 -20.38
C MET A 55 -25.24 12.58 -21.25
N GLY A 56 -25.14 13.91 -21.23
CA GLY A 56 -24.19 14.64 -22.05
C GLY A 56 -22.73 14.32 -21.74
N THR A 57 -22.38 14.19 -20.45
CA THR A 57 -21.01 13.84 -20.04
C THR A 57 -20.62 12.45 -20.52
N LEU A 58 -21.49 11.46 -20.35
CA LEU A 58 -21.22 10.08 -20.82
C LEU A 58 -21.16 9.99 -22.35
N TYR A 59 -22.03 10.74 -23.04
CA TYR A 59 -22.04 10.82 -24.49
C TYR A 59 -20.75 11.44 -25.03
N ASP A 60 -20.28 12.55 -24.44
CA ASP A 60 -19.06 13.21 -24.87
C ASP A 60 -17.82 12.32 -24.67
N ASP A 61 -17.78 11.52 -23.61
CA ASP A 61 -16.71 10.54 -23.36
C ASP A 61 -16.73 9.37 -24.36
N LEU A 62 -17.91 8.88 -24.73
CA LEU A 62 -18.03 7.88 -25.80
C LEU A 62 -17.60 8.43 -27.17
N VAL A 63 -18.08 9.63 -27.54
CA VAL A 63 -17.78 10.25 -28.83
C VAL A 63 -16.30 10.58 -28.96
N SER A 64 -15.62 10.89 -27.86
CA SER A 64 -14.17 11.09 -27.83
C SER A 64 -13.35 9.79 -27.88
N ASN A 65 -13.98 8.63 -28.15
CA ASN A 65 -13.38 7.28 -28.15
C ASN A 65 -12.78 6.86 -26.81
N LYS A 66 -13.18 7.48 -25.70
CA LYS A 66 -12.69 7.14 -24.36
C LYS A 66 -13.66 6.21 -23.65
N LYS A 67 -13.88 5.04 -24.24
CA LYS A 67 -14.86 4.05 -23.77
C LYS A 67 -14.67 3.65 -22.30
N ASP A 68 -13.44 3.58 -21.79
CA ASP A 68 -13.18 3.25 -20.39
C ASP A 68 -13.55 4.40 -19.43
N ASP A 69 -13.58 5.66 -19.90
CA ASP A 69 -13.98 6.81 -19.10
C ASP A 69 -15.48 6.80 -18.74
N VAL A 70 -16.29 6.18 -19.59
CA VAL A 70 -17.75 6.03 -19.39
C VAL A 70 -18.05 5.14 -18.19
N LEU A 71 -17.45 3.94 -18.13
CA LEU A 71 -17.58 3.06 -16.97
C LEU A 71 -16.98 3.72 -15.72
N ASN A 72 -15.85 4.39 -15.87
CA ASN A 72 -15.19 5.07 -14.76
C ASN A 72 -16.07 6.17 -14.14
N ASN A 73 -16.79 6.95 -14.95
CA ASN A 73 -17.74 7.96 -14.47
C ASN A 73 -18.97 7.33 -13.84
N PHE A 74 -19.49 6.26 -14.43
CA PHE A 74 -20.62 5.51 -13.88
C PHE A 74 -20.32 5.01 -12.46
N VAL A 75 -19.17 4.35 -12.28
CA VAL A 75 -18.74 3.81 -11.00
C VAL A 75 -18.47 4.92 -9.98
N GLU A 76 -17.93 6.08 -10.42
CA GLU A 76 -17.74 7.25 -9.56
C GLU A 76 -19.06 7.82 -9.03
N ILE A 77 -20.10 7.87 -9.87
CA ILE A 77 -21.43 8.33 -9.46
C ILE A 77 -22.01 7.40 -8.38
N ILE A 78 -21.91 6.09 -8.58
CA ILE A 78 -22.36 5.09 -7.60
C ILE A 78 -21.57 5.21 -6.30
N ALA A 79 -20.26 5.36 -6.38
CA ALA A 79 -19.44 5.49 -5.18
C ALA A 79 -19.80 6.73 -4.36
N ASN A 80 -20.03 7.87 -5.03
CA ASN A 80 -20.49 9.09 -4.37
C ASN A 80 -21.89 8.95 -3.76
N ASP A 81 -22.77 8.13 -4.34
CA ASP A 81 -24.07 7.83 -3.75
C ASP A 81 -23.96 6.90 -2.53
N GLN A 82 -23.12 5.86 -2.62
CA GLN A 82 -22.93 4.88 -1.54
C GLN A 82 -22.18 5.48 -0.35
N PHE A 83 -21.08 6.18 -0.60
CA PHE A 83 -20.17 6.68 0.43
C PHE A 83 -20.37 8.16 0.77
N GLY A 84 -20.92 8.95 -0.17
CA GLY A 84 -20.84 10.41 -0.15
C GLY A 84 -19.53 10.93 -0.74
N LYS A 85 -19.43 12.24 -0.96
CA LYS A 85 -18.24 12.86 -1.55
C LYS A 85 -17.12 12.97 -0.53
N TYR A 86 -15.89 12.66 -0.93
CA TYR A 86 -14.71 12.75 -0.05
C TYR A 86 -14.55 14.12 0.61
N SER A 87 -14.65 15.20 -0.18
CA SER A 87 -14.55 16.57 0.32
C SER A 87 -15.63 16.92 1.36
N GLU A 88 -16.85 16.38 1.23
CA GLU A 88 -17.92 16.55 2.22
C GLU A 88 -17.62 15.76 3.50
N ILE A 89 -17.24 14.49 3.39
CA ILE A 89 -16.88 13.64 4.54
C ILE A 89 -15.72 14.27 5.33
N LYS A 90 -14.67 14.71 4.62
CA LYS A 90 -13.50 15.35 5.21
C LYS A 90 -13.88 16.61 5.99
N ALA A 91 -14.71 17.47 5.41
CA ALA A 91 -15.21 18.67 6.08
C ALA A 91 -16.06 18.32 7.31
N LEU A 92 -16.98 17.36 7.19
CA LEU A 92 -17.84 16.92 8.29
C LEU A 92 -17.05 16.37 9.49
N VAL A 93 -16.04 15.52 9.23
CA VAL A 93 -15.19 14.96 10.29
C VAL A 93 -14.31 16.04 10.93
N ALA A 94 -13.78 16.97 10.12
CA ALA A 94 -12.97 18.09 10.62
C ALA A 94 -13.78 19.07 11.49
N GLU A 95 -15.05 19.33 11.14
CA GLU A 95 -15.97 20.13 11.97
C GLU A 95 -16.32 19.44 13.28
N ASN A 96 -16.27 18.09 13.31
CA ASN A 96 -16.57 17.25 14.47
C ASN A 96 -17.97 17.53 15.08
N ASP A 97 -18.96 17.81 14.21
CA ASP A 97 -20.37 18.00 14.58
C ASP A 97 -21.14 16.68 14.45
N GLU A 98 -21.45 16.05 15.59
CA GLU A 98 -22.15 14.76 15.61
C GLU A 98 -23.54 14.80 14.97
N ALA A 99 -24.28 15.91 15.08
CA ALA A 99 -25.62 15.99 14.50
C ALA A 99 -25.56 16.00 12.97
N LYS A 100 -24.59 16.72 12.40
CA LYS A 100 -24.35 16.70 10.96
C LYS A 100 -23.87 15.33 10.47
N MET A 101 -22.93 14.71 11.19
CA MET A 101 -22.47 13.35 10.86
C MET A 101 -23.60 12.33 10.87
N LYS A 102 -24.52 12.40 11.86
CA LYS A 102 -25.71 11.54 11.90
C LYS A 102 -26.62 11.73 10.69
N SER A 103 -26.94 12.98 10.35
CA SER A 103 -27.77 13.27 9.17
C SER A 103 -27.11 12.82 7.86
N PHE A 104 -25.78 12.87 7.77
CA PHE A 104 -25.04 12.31 6.66
C PHE A 104 -25.13 10.78 6.61
N ILE A 105 -24.89 10.12 7.75
CA ILE A 105 -25.00 8.66 7.89
C ILE A 105 -26.40 8.15 7.51
N GLU A 106 -27.47 8.87 7.89
CA GLU A 106 -28.85 8.54 7.52
C GLU A 106 -29.10 8.54 6.00
N LYS A 107 -28.34 9.32 5.23
CA LYS A 107 -28.40 9.32 3.76
C LYS A 107 -27.59 8.18 3.13
N HIS A 108 -26.57 7.71 3.83
CA HIS A 108 -25.60 6.70 3.35
C HIS A 108 -25.63 5.42 4.22
N MET A 109 -26.82 5.04 4.69
CA MET A 109 -26.97 3.93 5.66
C MET A 109 -26.45 2.59 5.13
N GLY A 110 -26.51 2.34 3.82
CA GLY A 110 -26.03 1.09 3.22
C GLY A 110 -24.55 0.79 3.52
N VAL A 111 -23.75 1.80 3.85
CA VAL A 111 -22.34 1.64 4.20
C VAL A 111 -22.10 1.87 5.69
N TYR A 112 -22.75 2.88 6.28
CA TYR A 112 -22.42 3.32 7.63
C TYR A 112 -23.29 2.70 8.72
N ALA A 113 -24.37 1.99 8.37
CA ALA A 113 -25.26 1.31 9.30
C ALA A 113 -25.42 -0.18 8.94
N HIS A 114 -25.26 -1.07 9.91
CA HIS A 114 -25.43 -2.50 9.71
C HIS A 114 -26.76 -2.94 10.33
N GLU A 115 -27.82 -2.95 9.52
CA GLU A 115 -29.18 -3.26 9.98
C GLU A 115 -29.53 -4.76 9.93
N ASN A 116 -28.62 -5.59 9.41
CA ASN A 116 -28.80 -7.04 9.41
C ASN A 116 -28.75 -7.58 10.84
N LYS A 117 -29.69 -8.48 11.17
CA LYS A 117 -29.73 -9.16 12.47
C LYS A 117 -28.57 -10.14 12.59
N VAL A 118 -27.82 -10.06 13.69
CA VAL A 118 -26.70 -10.96 14.01
C VAL A 118 -27.01 -11.90 15.17
N SER A 119 -28.11 -11.67 15.91
CA SER A 119 -28.59 -12.56 16.98
C SER A 119 -30.13 -12.52 17.03
N ASP A 120 -30.72 -13.23 18.00
CA ASP A 120 -32.17 -13.49 18.07
C ASP A 120 -33.05 -12.23 17.93
N ASP A 121 -32.57 -11.02 18.24
CA ASP A 121 -33.30 -9.77 17.93
C ASP A 121 -32.46 -8.49 17.75
N LYS A 122 -31.14 -8.56 17.64
CA LYS A 122 -30.28 -7.37 17.53
C LYS A 122 -29.60 -7.26 16.17
N THR A 123 -29.54 -6.04 15.66
CA THR A 123 -28.63 -5.64 14.59
C THR A 123 -27.17 -5.71 15.06
N GLU A 124 -26.23 -5.73 14.11
CA GLU A 124 -24.80 -5.72 14.43
C GLU A 124 -24.40 -4.49 15.27
N ASP A 125 -24.90 -3.31 14.89
CA ASP A 125 -24.62 -2.06 15.60
C ASP A 125 -25.18 -2.09 17.03
N GLU A 126 -26.38 -2.65 17.25
CA GLU A 126 -26.97 -2.80 18.59
C GLU A 126 -26.19 -3.80 19.45
N TYR A 127 -25.75 -4.92 18.84
CA TYR A 127 -24.93 -5.91 19.53
C TYR A 127 -23.60 -5.31 20.00
N LEU A 128 -22.91 -4.60 19.11
CA LEU A 128 -21.66 -3.90 19.43
C LEU A 128 -21.88 -2.79 20.47
N ALA A 129 -22.97 -2.02 20.35
CA ALA A 129 -23.29 -0.94 21.29
C ALA A 129 -23.42 -1.47 22.72
N GLU A 130 -24.15 -2.57 22.90
CA GLU A 130 -24.31 -3.20 24.20
C GLU A 130 -22.98 -3.78 24.71
N LYS A 131 -22.25 -4.52 23.86
CA LYS A 131 -21.01 -5.20 24.24
C LYS A 131 -19.94 -4.23 24.72
N TYR A 132 -19.79 -3.10 24.03
CA TYR A 132 -18.77 -2.09 24.32
C TYR A 132 -19.31 -0.94 25.18
N ASN A 133 -20.53 -1.05 25.71
CA ASN A 133 -21.17 -0.04 26.55
C ASN A 133 -21.14 1.38 25.92
N THR A 134 -21.57 1.45 24.67
CA THR A 134 -21.62 2.67 23.86
C THR A 134 -23.00 2.81 23.17
N THR A 135 -23.17 3.79 22.29
CA THR A 135 -24.41 3.97 21.51
C THR A 135 -24.23 3.51 20.07
N VAL A 136 -25.33 3.14 19.42
CA VAL A 136 -25.37 2.83 17.98
C VAL A 136 -24.81 3.99 17.15
N ASP A 137 -25.22 5.23 17.47
CA ASP A 137 -24.71 6.43 16.80
C ASP A 137 -23.19 6.58 16.92
N ALA A 138 -22.63 6.30 18.09
CA ALA A 138 -21.18 6.39 18.30
C ALA A 138 -20.41 5.38 17.44
N ILE A 139 -20.95 4.16 17.27
CA ILE A 139 -20.37 3.14 16.38
C ILE A 139 -20.40 3.60 14.93
N ARG A 140 -21.56 4.09 14.46
CA ARG A 140 -21.73 4.56 13.08
C ARG A 140 -20.84 5.77 12.77
N ILE A 141 -20.71 6.71 13.71
CA ILE A 141 -19.76 7.84 13.61
C ILE A 141 -18.32 7.33 13.56
N LYS A 142 -17.97 6.32 14.39
CA LYS A 142 -16.63 5.72 14.35
C LYS A 142 -16.36 5.06 12.99
N ARG A 143 -17.36 4.43 12.38
CA ARG A 143 -17.27 3.82 11.04
C ARG A 143 -17.04 4.87 9.96
N LEU A 144 -17.75 5.99 10.00
CA LEU A 144 -17.52 7.13 9.10
C LEU A 144 -16.08 7.66 9.21
N LYS A 145 -15.58 7.84 10.44
CA LYS A 145 -14.20 8.28 10.69
C LYS A 145 -13.16 7.26 10.21
N ALA A 146 -13.42 5.97 10.43
CA ALA A 146 -12.55 4.90 9.97
C ALA A 146 -12.51 4.85 8.43
N PHE A 147 -13.65 5.04 7.76
CA PHE A 147 -13.70 5.14 6.30
C PHE A 147 -12.86 6.29 5.76
N LEU A 148 -12.97 7.49 6.35
CA LEU A 148 -12.13 8.63 5.96
C LEU A 148 -10.64 8.33 6.16
N SER A 149 -10.28 7.79 7.31
CA SER A 149 -8.88 7.45 7.63
C SER A 149 -8.28 6.45 6.63
N ASP A 150 -9.06 5.48 6.19
CA ASP A 150 -8.66 4.45 5.21
C ASP A 150 -8.51 5.05 3.80
N VAL A 151 -9.39 5.98 3.42
CA VAL A 151 -9.23 6.77 2.17
C VAL A 151 -7.97 7.63 2.23
N GLU A 152 -7.71 8.32 3.34
CA GLU A 152 -6.50 9.14 3.52
C GLU A 152 -5.22 8.31 3.55
N GLU A 153 -5.24 7.11 4.14
CA GLU A 153 -4.14 6.13 4.11
C GLU A 153 -3.76 5.79 2.66
N ARG A 154 -4.75 5.54 1.80
CA ARG A 154 -4.51 5.21 0.38
C ARG A 154 -4.05 6.38 -0.46
N ILE A 155 -4.52 7.60 -0.16
CA ILE A 155 -3.98 8.81 -0.79
C ILE A 155 -2.49 8.93 -0.45
N ASN A 156 -2.15 8.77 0.83
CA ASN A 156 -0.77 8.83 1.27
C ASN A 156 0.07 7.71 0.64
N GLU A 157 -0.43 6.49 0.56
CA GLU A 157 0.25 5.38 -0.11
C GLU A 157 0.54 5.67 -1.59
N ALA A 158 -0.41 6.26 -2.32
CA ALA A 158 -0.20 6.64 -3.72
C ALA A 158 0.97 7.62 -3.86
N PHE A 159 1.01 8.67 -3.04
CA PHE A 159 2.11 9.63 -3.04
C PHE A 159 3.43 9.03 -2.54
N TYR A 160 3.39 8.17 -1.51
CA TYR A 160 4.56 7.44 -1.04
C TYR A 160 5.20 6.65 -2.18
N ASN A 161 4.40 5.93 -2.97
CA ASN A 161 4.86 5.16 -4.12
C ASN A 161 5.46 6.07 -5.21
N GLU A 162 4.84 7.22 -5.49
CA GLU A 162 5.39 8.19 -6.44
C GLU A 162 6.74 8.77 -6.00
N ILE A 163 6.87 9.16 -4.73
CA ILE A 163 8.11 9.67 -4.14
C ILE A 163 9.21 8.61 -4.19
N THR A 164 8.91 7.38 -3.75
CA THR A 164 9.88 6.29 -3.65
C THR A 164 10.25 5.64 -4.98
N SER A 165 9.46 5.85 -6.04
CA SER A 165 9.76 5.38 -7.40
C SER A 165 11.08 5.91 -7.99
N LYS A 166 11.64 6.99 -7.40
CA LYS A 166 12.81 7.75 -7.89
C LYS A 166 12.60 8.45 -9.24
N THR A 167 11.39 8.42 -9.80
CA THR A 167 11.04 9.07 -11.07
C THR A 167 11.35 10.57 -11.07
N TYR A 168 11.16 11.21 -9.91
CA TYR A 168 11.32 12.66 -9.75
C TYR A 168 12.64 13.04 -9.09
N ASN A 169 13.59 12.11 -9.03
CA ASN A 169 14.90 12.36 -8.43
C ASN A 169 15.84 13.01 -9.46
N ASP A 170 16.80 13.79 -8.98
CA ASP A 170 17.93 14.20 -9.80
C ASP A 170 18.96 13.10 -9.97
N ASP A 171 20.00 13.42 -10.74
CA ASP A 171 21.17 12.59 -10.97
C ASP A 171 22.09 12.44 -9.74
N THR A 172 21.72 13.01 -8.58
CA THR A 172 22.33 12.73 -7.26
C THR A 172 21.46 11.81 -6.41
N GLY A 173 20.24 11.50 -6.83
CA GLY A 173 19.27 10.70 -6.08
C GLY A 173 18.39 11.51 -5.13
N LYS A 174 18.46 12.86 -5.15
CA LYS A 174 17.58 13.72 -4.37
C LYS A 174 16.20 13.83 -5.03
N PHE A 175 15.14 13.69 -4.24
CA PHE A 175 13.77 13.93 -4.65
C PHE A 175 13.47 15.43 -4.75
N TYR A 176 12.71 15.82 -5.78
CA TYR A 176 12.25 17.18 -6.02
C TYR A 176 10.74 17.21 -6.18
N GLU A 177 10.02 17.71 -5.17
CA GLU A 177 8.56 17.87 -5.21
C GLU A 177 8.12 18.69 -6.42
N ARG A 178 8.87 19.73 -6.79
CA ARG A 178 8.55 20.56 -7.96
C ARG A 178 8.50 19.74 -9.26
N ARG A 179 9.30 18.69 -9.41
CA ARG A 179 9.28 17.84 -10.61
C ARG A 179 8.01 16.99 -10.66
N LEU A 180 7.58 16.46 -9.52
CA LEU A 180 6.29 15.79 -9.34
C LEU A 180 5.13 16.74 -9.70
N ALA A 181 5.10 17.93 -9.09
CA ALA A 181 4.08 18.95 -9.35
C ALA A 181 4.02 19.36 -10.84
N MET A 182 5.17 19.52 -11.49
CA MET A 182 5.23 19.82 -12.93
C MET A 182 4.71 18.68 -13.82
N ALA A 183 4.88 17.42 -13.39
CA ALA A 183 4.33 16.28 -14.11
C ALA A 183 2.79 16.29 -14.05
N HIS A 184 2.21 16.42 -12.86
CA HIS A 184 0.76 16.53 -12.71
C HIS A 184 0.18 17.76 -13.42
N TYR A 185 0.87 18.91 -13.37
CA TYR A 185 0.47 20.08 -14.15
C TYR A 185 0.49 19.82 -15.67
N ALA A 186 1.49 19.09 -16.17
CA ALA A 186 1.57 18.68 -17.57
C ALA A 186 0.44 17.70 -17.96
N ASP A 187 -0.03 16.90 -17.01
CA ASP A 187 -1.21 16.03 -17.13
C ASP A 187 -2.54 16.80 -16.96
N LEU A 188 -2.49 18.14 -16.91
CA LEU A 188 -3.62 19.05 -16.83
C LEU A 188 -4.38 19.01 -15.49
N TYR A 189 -3.71 18.63 -14.40
CA TYR A 189 -4.21 18.86 -13.05
C TYR A 189 -3.95 20.30 -12.60
N ASP A 190 -4.91 20.88 -11.88
CA ASP A 190 -4.74 22.20 -11.26
C ASP A 190 -3.84 22.06 -10.03
N VAL A 191 -2.56 22.36 -10.24
CA VAL A 191 -1.52 22.33 -9.23
C VAL A 191 -1.07 23.76 -9.00
N ASP A 192 -1.00 24.21 -7.74
CA ASP A 192 -0.55 25.55 -7.40
C ASP A 192 0.97 25.74 -7.65
N MET A 193 1.30 26.01 -8.91
CA MET A 193 2.67 26.26 -9.37
C MET A 193 3.22 27.63 -8.93
N THR A 194 2.42 28.47 -8.26
CA THR A 194 2.86 29.78 -7.77
C THR A 194 3.67 29.69 -6.48
N LYS A 195 3.60 28.56 -5.79
CA LYS A 195 4.39 28.27 -4.58
C LYS A 195 5.88 28.23 -4.89
N THR A 196 6.69 28.64 -3.91
CA THR A 196 8.16 28.70 -4.03
C THR A 196 8.86 27.78 -3.03
N ASP A 197 8.14 27.36 -2.01
CA ASP A 197 8.52 26.42 -0.97
C ASP A 197 8.26 24.98 -1.42
N TRP A 198 9.18 24.46 -2.22
CA TRP A 198 9.19 23.08 -2.68
C TRP A 198 10.13 22.24 -1.82
N TYR A 199 9.73 21.02 -1.48
CA TYR A 199 10.64 20.08 -0.87
C TYR A 199 11.74 19.65 -1.86
N GLU A 200 12.98 19.69 -1.39
CA GLU A 200 14.16 19.15 -2.06
C GLU A 200 15.00 18.43 -1.01
N GLY A 201 15.25 17.13 -1.22
CA GLY A 201 16.00 16.34 -0.27
C GLY A 201 16.16 14.89 -0.68
N TYR A 202 17.07 14.18 -0.01
CA TYR A 202 17.10 12.73 -0.12
C TYR A 202 15.88 12.11 0.57
N ILE A 203 15.39 11.02 -0.01
CA ILE A 203 14.38 10.17 0.62
C ILE A 203 15.03 9.55 1.84
N THR A 204 14.52 9.90 3.02
CA THR A 204 15.05 9.39 4.28
C THR A 204 14.28 8.14 4.69
N PRO A 205 14.86 7.27 5.52
CA PRO A 205 14.18 6.10 6.10
C PRO A 205 12.99 6.47 7.00
N ASP A 206 12.93 7.72 7.46
CA ASP A 206 11.79 8.22 8.24
C ASP A 206 10.56 8.46 7.36
N LEU A 207 10.70 8.43 6.03
CA LEU A 207 9.54 8.43 5.15
C LEU A 207 8.78 7.12 5.33
N LYS A 208 7.68 7.20 6.08
CA LYS A 208 6.64 6.18 6.13
C LYS A 208 5.46 6.61 5.29
N LYS A 209 4.57 5.66 4.95
CA LYS A 209 3.33 5.98 4.21
C LYS A 209 2.53 7.05 4.94
N GLU A 210 2.47 6.99 6.27
CA GLU A 210 1.69 7.93 7.09
C GLU A 210 2.31 9.35 7.16
N ASP A 211 3.61 9.46 6.87
CA ASP A 211 4.41 10.68 7.06
C ASP A 211 4.70 11.44 5.75
N VAL A 212 4.01 11.09 4.66
CA VAL A 212 4.19 11.69 3.32
C VAL A 212 4.08 13.22 3.32
N SER A 213 3.21 13.78 4.18
CA SER A 213 3.05 15.23 4.36
C SER A 213 4.32 15.94 4.85
N SER A 214 5.30 15.21 5.38
CA SER A 214 6.62 15.74 5.74
C SER A 214 7.55 15.94 4.54
N PHE A 215 7.21 15.34 3.39
CA PHE A 215 8.03 15.32 2.17
C PHE A 215 7.36 16.01 0.98
N ILE A 216 6.05 16.14 1.00
CA ILE A 216 5.28 16.90 0.02
C ILE A 216 4.22 17.73 0.72
N HIS A 217 3.92 18.90 0.17
CA HIS A 217 2.95 19.80 0.77
C HIS A 217 1.56 19.47 0.24
N MET A 218 0.91 18.54 0.91
CA MET A 218 -0.44 18.05 0.57
C MET A 218 -1.51 19.14 0.65
N ASP A 219 -1.31 20.17 1.48
CA ASP A 219 -2.32 21.21 1.76
C ASP A 219 -2.57 22.10 0.53
N GLY A 220 -3.66 21.82 -0.19
CA GLY A 220 -4.19 22.68 -1.25
C GLY A 220 -3.41 22.66 -2.57
N ARG A 221 -2.28 21.94 -2.65
CA ARG A 221 -1.45 21.89 -3.87
C ARG A 221 -1.84 20.80 -4.84
N TYR A 222 -2.35 19.69 -4.32
CA TYR A 222 -2.68 18.50 -5.10
C TYR A 222 -4.18 18.16 -5.01
N ASP A 223 -5.03 19.04 -4.47
CA ASP A 223 -6.45 18.79 -4.25
C ASP A 223 -7.17 18.33 -5.52
N ASP A 224 -6.88 18.95 -6.66
CA ASP A 224 -7.50 18.58 -7.94
C ASP A 224 -7.02 17.21 -8.46
N TYR A 225 -5.73 16.89 -8.28
CA TYR A 225 -5.20 15.55 -8.59
C TYR A 225 -5.81 14.49 -7.65
N ILE A 226 -5.89 14.80 -6.35
CA ILE A 226 -6.51 13.94 -5.34
C ILE A 226 -7.96 13.66 -5.74
N GLU A 227 -8.76 14.69 -5.99
CA GLU A 227 -10.20 14.53 -6.25
C GLU A 227 -10.47 13.86 -7.61
N ARG A 228 -9.82 14.32 -8.70
CA ARG A 228 -10.12 13.81 -10.05
C ARG A 228 -9.45 12.48 -10.39
N HIS A 229 -8.36 12.12 -9.71
CA HIS A 229 -7.60 10.90 -10.00
C HIS A 229 -7.61 9.90 -8.85
N LEU A 230 -7.08 10.29 -7.67
CA LEU A 230 -6.88 9.35 -6.58
C LEU A 230 -8.19 8.90 -5.95
N ILE A 231 -9.07 9.83 -5.57
CA ILE A 231 -10.39 9.52 -4.99
C ILE A 231 -11.20 8.64 -5.95
N LYS A 232 -11.21 8.98 -7.24
CA LYS A 232 -11.89 8.17 -8.26
C LYS A 232 -11.39 6.73 -8.32
N THR A 233 -10.09 6.51 -8.13
CA THR A 233 -9.50 5.16 -8.12
C THR A 233 -9.82 4.45 -6.81
N ILE A 234 -9.59 5.11 -5.67
CA ILE A 234 -9.85 4.58 -4.33
C ILE A 234 -11.33 4.19 -4.17
N TYR A 235 -12.26 5.00 -4.65
CA TYR A 235 -13.69 4.76 -4.54
C TYR A 235 -14.16 3.55 -5.35
N LYS A 236 -13.51 3.25 -6.48
CA LYS A 236 -13.76 2.01 -7.22
C LYS A 236 -13.37 0.79 -6.39
N ASP A 237 -12.20 0.82 -5.77
CA ASP A 237 -11.73 -0.26 -4.92
C ASP A 237 -12.64 -0.42 -3.69
N LYS A 238 -13.07 0.70 -3.09
CA LYS A 238 -14.03 0.71 -1.97
C LYS A 238 -15.37 0.10 -2.33
N LEU A 239 -15.87 0.28 -3.56
CA LEU A 239 -17.09 -0.40 -4.02
C LEU A 239 -16.88 -1.92 -4.10
N VAL A 240 -15.71 -2.38 -4.55
CA VAL A 240 -15.40 -3.81 -4.60
C VAL A 240 -15.32 -4.39 -3.19
N GLU A 241 -14.67 -3.69 -2.27
CA GLU A 241 -14.62 -4.05 -0.85
C GLU A 241 -16.01 -4.12 -0.24
N GLN A 242 -16.82 -3.10 -0.44
CA GLN A 242 -18.19 -3.04 0.09
C GLN A 242 -19.04 -4.19 -0.46
N TYR A 243 -18.96 -4.45 -1.77
CA TYR A 243 -19.63 -5.59 -2.38
C TYR A 243 -19.21 -6.92 -1.75
N LEU A 244 -17.91 -7.11 -1.50
CA LEU A 244 -17.39 -8.33 -0.87
C LEU A 244 -17.88 -8.49 0.57
N ILE A 245 -17.96 -7.39 1.32
CA ILE A 245 -18.52 -7.37 2.68
C ILE A 245 -20.00 -7.75 2.66
N GLU A 246 -20.78 -7.17 1.77
CA GLU A 246 -22.24 -7.39 1.71
C GLU A 246 -22.61 -8.77 1.16
N ASN A 247 -21.94 -9.23 0.10
CA ASN A 247 -22.37 -10.39 -0.68
C ASN A 247 -21.49 -11.64 -0.46
N ASN A 248 -20.28 -11.45 0.06
CA ASN A 248 -19.27 -12.50 0.14
C ASN A 248 -18.59 -12.59 1.51
N TYR A 249 -19.21 -12.08 2.58
CA TYR A 249 -18.64 -12.04 3.93
C TYR A 249 -18.07 -13.40 4.40
N SER A 250 -18.84 -14.48 4.21
CA SER A 250 -18.41 -15.83 4.60
C SER A 250 -17.15 -16.33 3.87
N THR A 251 -16.87 -15.80 2.68
CA THR A 251 -15.67 -16.15 1.91
C THR A 251 -14.42 -15.49 2.48
N LEU A 252 -14.54 -14.32 3.14
CA LEU A 252 -13.43 -13.63 3.81
C LEU A 252 -12.82 -14.56 4.88
N GLY A 253 -13.67 -15.16 5.71
CA GLY A 253 -13.26 -16.13 6.73
C GLY A 253 -12.69 -17.45 6.20
N ARG A 254 -12.86 -17.73 4.90
CA ARG A 254 -12.33 -18.92 4.20
C ARG A 254 -11.15 -18.60 3.27
N ALA A 255 -10.79 -17.33 3.16
CA ALA A 255 -9.67 -16.88 2.33
C ALA A 255 -8.30 -17.16 2.95
N TYR A 256 -8.27 -17.62 4.21
CA TYR A 256 -7.05 -17.83 4.99
C TYR A 256 -6.21 -16.55 5.09
N GLY A 257 -6.85 -15.41 5.33
CA GLY A 257 -6.16 -14.14 5.50
C GLY A 257 -5.15 -14.16 6.65
N ARG A 258 -3.96 -13.62 6.42
CA ARG A 258 -2.87 -13.50 7.39
C ARG A 258 -2.36 -12.06 7.39
N GLU A 259 -2.24 -11.49 8.57
CA GLU A 259 -1.42 -10.31 8.80
C GLU A 259 -0.06 -10.80 9.30
N VAL A 260 1.02 -10.35 8.66
CA VAL A 260 2.37 -10.82 8.99
C VAL A 260 3.33 -9.66 9.08
N ASN A 261 4.38 -9.84 9.87
CA ASN A 261 5.62 -9.10 9.77
C ASN A 261 6.72 -10.12 9.45
N ILE A 262 7.54 -9.84 8.45
CA ILE A 262 8.60 -10.75 7.99
C ILE A 262 9.90 -9.96 7.93
N ILE A 263 10.98 -10.54 8.43
CA ILE A 263 12.35 -10.08 8.13
C ILE A 263 13.01 -11.14 7.25
N LYS A 264 13.63 -10.70 6.15
CA LYS A 264 14.42 -11.54 5.26
C LYS A 264 15.84 -11.00 5.15
N LEU A 265 16.82 -11.78 5.59
CA LEU A 265 18.23 -11.51 5.32
C LEU A 265 18.78 -12.54 4.32
N THR A 266 19.61 -12.09 3.39
CA THR A 266 20.22 -12.95 2.36
C THR A 266 21.72 -13.06 2.60
N ARG A 267 22.26 -14.26 2.40
CA ARG A 267 23.67 -14.61 2.53
C ARG A 267 24.53 -13.67 1.68
N ASP A 268 25.55 -13.11 2.31
CA ASP A 268 26.55 -12.30 1.64
C ASP A 268 27.71 -13.17 1.12
N GLU A 269 28.30 -12.82 -0.03
CA GLU A 269 29.38 -13.61 -0.61
C GLU A 269 30.66 -13.62 0.25
N LYS A 270 30.97 -12.47 0.88
CA LYS A 270 32.19 -12.28 1.69
C LYS A 270 31.92 -12.59 3.17
N TYR A 271 30.76 -12.24 3.69
CA TYR A 271 30.36 -12.41 5.09
C TYR A 271 29.20 -13.41 5.23
N LYS A 272 29.41 -14.62 4.70
CA LYS A 272 28.39 -15.67 4.54
C LYS A 272 27.59 -16.01 5.80
N ASP A 273 28.20 -15.94 6.97
CA ASP A 273 27.55 -16.37 8.22
C ASP A 273 26.95 -15.21 9.02
N LEU A 274 27.18 -13.96 8.60
CA LEU A 274 26.72 -12.79 9.33
C LEU A 274 25.18 -12.67 9.35
N PRO A 275 24.44 -12.82 8.23
CA PRO A 275 22.97 -12.81 8.25
C PRO A 275 22.37 -13.82 9.22
N ASN A 276 22.91 -15.04 9.22
CA ASN A 276 22.50 -16.10 10.14
C ASN A 276 22.76 -15.72 11.60
N THR A 277 23.99 -15.29 11.90
CA THR A 277 24.41 -14.90 13.24
C THR A 277 23.54 -13.76 13.75
N LEU A 278 23.29 -12.76 12.91
CA LEU A 278 22.49 -11.59 13.24
C LEU A 278 21.05 -11.94 13.61
N LEU A 279 20.37 -12.77 12.80
CA LEU A 279 19.00 -13.22 13.10
C LEU A 279 18.93 -14.06 14.36
N ASN A 280 19.88 -14.97 14.59
CA ASN A 280 19.89 -15.79 15.81
C ASN A 280 20.18 -14.98 17.07
N THR A 281 21.08 -14.00 16.98
CA THR A 281 21.36 -13.08 18.09
C THR A 281 20.14 -12.21 18.38
N TYR A 282 19.47 -11.68 17.35
CA TYR A 282 18.23 -10.93 17.52
C TYR A 282 17.13 -11.79 18.16
N ALA A 283 16.88 -12.99 17.64
CA ALA A 283 15.92 -13.95 18.19
C ALA A 283 16.18 -14.25 19.67
N THR A 284 17.45 -14.36 20.07
CA THR A 284 17.85 -14.60 21.46
C THR A 284 17.65 -13.36 22.33
N ASN A 285 18.13 -12.21 21.89
CA ASN A 285 18.20 -11.01 22.71
C ASN A 285 16.88 -10.24 22.81
N TYR A 286 16.06 -10.29 21.76
CA TYR A 286 14.81 -9.52 21.65
C TYR A 286 13.59 -10.40 21.86
N ILE A 287 13.40 -11.38 20.97
CA ILE A 287 12.19 -12.23 20.98
C ILE A 287 12.15 -13.10 22.24
N LEU A 288 13.18 -13.92 22.46
CA LEU A 288 13.28 -14.77 23.65
C LEU A 288 13.60 -13.96 24.92
N GLY A 289 14.36 -12.86 24.77
CA GLY A 289 14.73 -11.96 25.85
C GLY A 289 13.60 -11.06 26.37
N ASN A 290 12.41 -11.12 25.77
CA ASN A 290 11.24 -10.30 26.11
C ASN A 290 11.56 -8.79 26.08
N LYS A 291 12.23 -8.34 25.03
CA LYS A 291 12.35 -6.92 24.68
C LYS A 291 11.32 -6.57 23.61
N ASP A 292 11.12 -5.28 23.39
CA ASP A 292 10.26 -4.78 22.31
C ASP A 292 10.77 -5.31 20.96
N VAL A 293 9.91 -6.03 20.26
CA VAL A 293 10.22 -6.63 18.96
C VAL A 293 9.88 -5.62 17.87
N ASP A 294 10.91 -5.24 17.13
CA ASP A 294 10.83 -4.42 15.93
C ASP A 294 11.83 -4.94 14.90
N PHE A 295 11.33 -5.39 13.75
CA PHE A 295 12.18 -5.93 12.69
C PHE A 295 13.00 -4.86 11.97
N GLU A 296 12.64 -3.58 12.08
CA GLU A 296 13.49 -2.52 11.53
C GLU A 296 14.80 -2.37 12.31
N THR A 297 14.82 -2.72 13.61
CA THR A 297 16.07 -2.78 14.40
C THR A 297 17.09 -3.73 13.77
N ILE A 298 16.68 -4.93 13.36
CA ILE A 298 17.59 -5.89 12.71
C ILE A 298 17.86 -5.51 11.25
N ALA A 299 16.88 -4.95 10.53
CA ALA A 299 17.07 -4.44 9.19
C ALA A 299 18.14 -3.33 9.17
N ASN A 300 18.06 -2.34 10.07
CA ASN A 300 19.06 -1.30 10.28
C ASN A 300 20.43 -1.88 10.62
N ALA A 301 20.50 -2.84 11.54
CA ALA A 301 21.76 -3.50 11.90
C ALA A 301 22.41 -4.19 10.68
N TRP A 302 21.64 -4.92 9.88
CA TRP A 302 22.13 -5.55 8.65
C TRP A 302 22.57 -4.52 7.59
N ARG A 303 21.76 -3.48 7.42
CA ARG A 303 22.04 -2.35 6.55
C ARG A 303 23.32 -1.64 6.99
N GLY A 304 23.60 -1.59 8.29
CA GLY A 304 24.81 -1.03 8.93
C GLY A 304 24.73 0.46 9.27
N PHE A 305 23.58 1.08 9.01
CA PHE A 305 23.23 2.47 9.32
C PHE A 305 21.70 2.60 9.29
N ARG A 306 21.16 3.69 9.84
CA ARG A 306 19.71 3.93 9.79
C ARG A 306 19.30 4.51 8.45
N GLY A 307 20.20 5.26 7.81
CA GLY A 307 20.05 5.76 6.44
C GLY A 307 20.72 7.10 6.24
N ILE A 308 20.07 8.02 5.53
CA ILE A 308 20.57 9.38 5.31
C ILE A 308 19.51 10.43 5.64
N ASP A 309 19.96 11.62 6.06
CA ASP A 309 19.10 12.79 6.22
C ASP A 309 18.80 13.47 4.88
N LYS A 310 17.95 14.50 4.88
CA LYS A 310 17.57 15.27 3.68
C LYS A 310 18.76 15.88 2.93
N ASP A 311 19.87 16.13 3.60
CA ASP A 311 21.09 16.74 3.04
C ASP A 311 22.09 15.67 2.53
N GLY A 312 21.81 14.40 2.80
CA GLY A 312 22.59 13.24 2.40
C GLY A 312 23.67 12.85 3.40
N ASN A 313 23.55 13.27 4.66
CA ASN A 313 24.44 12.85 5.73
C ASN A 313 23.96 11.53 6.33
N VAL A 314 24.90 10.66 6.69
CA VAL A 314 24.60 9.35 7.29
C VAL A 314 23.98 9.53 8.67
N ILE A 315 22.85 8.85 8.88
CA ILE A 315 22.23 8.64 10.19
C ILE A 315 22.82 7.35 10.77
N GLU A 316 23.63 7.50 11.81
CA GLU A 316 24.27 6.36 12.47
C GLU A 316 23.25 5.43 13.15
N LEU A 317 23.65 4.18 13.34
CA LEU A 317 22.94 3.24 14.19
C LEU A 317 22.79 3.76 15.62
N ASP A 318 21.67 3.42 16.25
CA ASP A 318 21.42 3.71 17.65
C ASP A 318 22.19 2.76 18.59
N ALA A 319 22.01 2.91 19.90
CA ALA A 319 22.71 2.09 20.88
C ALA A 319 22.33 0.60 20.82
N ASN A 320 21.07 0.29 20.55
CA ASN A 320 20.52 -1.05 20.52
C ASN A 320 21.01 -1.81 19.28
N GLU A 321 20.95 -1.17 18.12
CA GLU A 321 21.43 -1.72 16.84
C GLU A 321 22.95 -1.94 16.87
N LYS A 322 23.71 -0.99 17.43
CA LYS A 322 25.16 -1.15 17.64
C LYS A 322 25.47 -2.30 18.59
N GLN A 323 24.70 -2.47 19.65
CA GLN A 323 24.90 -3.56 20.59
C GLN A 323 24.60 -4.91 19.94
N LEU A 324 23.55 -5.01 19.12
CA LEU A 324 23.21 -6.22 18.38
C LEU A 324 24.37 -6.69 17.46
N LEU A 325 25.02 -5.76 16.75
CA LEU A 325 26.19 -6.08 15.92
C LEU A 325 27.41 -6.49 16.75
N LYS A 326 27.64 -5.85 17.91
CA LYS A 326 28.71 -6.24 18.84
C LYS A 326 28.48 -7.63 19.43
N ASP A 327 27.24 -7.98 19.73
CA ASP A 327 26.86 -9.32 20.21
C ASP A 327 27.08 -10.39 19.12
N CYS A 328 27.10 -9.99 17.84
CA CYS A 328 27.53 -10.83 16.72
C CYS A 328 29.06 -10.90 16.55
N GLY A 329 29.83 -10.26 17.44
CA GLY A 329 31.29 -10.24 17.40
C GLY A 329 31.90 -9.21 16.44
N LEU A 330 31.12 -8.22 15.97
CA LEU A 330 31.62 -7.16 15.11
C LEU A 330 32.15 -5.96 15.90
N GLU A 331 33.20 -5.33 15.39
CA GLU A 331 33.79 -4.12 15.96
C GLU A 331 33.52 -2.91 15.04
N GLU A 332 33.22 -1.75 15.64
CA GLU A 332 33.02 -0.50 14.90
C GLU A 332 34.37 0.05 14.42
N GLN A 333 34.44 0.40 13.14
CA GLN A 333 35.59 1.02 12.50
C GLN A 333 35.25 2.43 12.04
N THR A 334 36.28 3.21 11.66
CA THR A 334 36.12 4.59 11.20
C THR A 334 36.92 4.85 9.93
N PHE A 335 36.29 5.45 8.94
CA PHE A 335 36.93 5.97 7.74
C PHE A 335 36.42 7.39 7.43
N GLY A 336 37.30 8.39 7.52
CA GLY A 336 36.90 9.79 7.42
C GLY A 336 35.87 10.14 8.51
N SER A 337 34.69 10.61 8.11
CA SER A 337 33.56 10.90 9.00
C SER A 337 32.61 9.71 9.22
N TYR A 338 32.85 8.57 8.58
CA TYR A 338 31.95 7.42 8.61
C TYR A 338 32.36 6.43 9.69
N LYS A 339 31.45 6.12 10.61
CA LYS A 339 31.56 4.98 11.52
C LYS A 339 30.78 3.80 10.96
N TYR A 340 31.38 2.62 10.87
CA TYR A 340 30.75 1.46 10.23
C TYR A 340 31.16 0.15 10.90
N PHE A 341 30.34 -0.88 10.72
CA PHE A 341 30.67 -2.25 11.14
C PHE A 341 31.03 -3.07 9.90
N PRO A 342 32.25 -3.65 9.82
CA PRO A 342 32.63 -4.55 8.73
C PRO A 342 31.60 -5.65 8.50
N GLY A 343 31.33 -5.97 7.23
CA GLY A 343 30.40 -7.01 6.83
C GLY A 343 28.94 -6.62 6.71
N THR A 344 28.50 -5.56 7.39
CA THR A 344 27.19 -4.93 7.08
C THR A 344 27.19 -4.35 5.66
N GLN A 345 26.02 -4.13 5.08
CA GLN A 345 25.92 -3.60 3.71
C GLN A 345 26.61 -2.23 3.56
N PHE A 346 26.39 -1.34 4.52
CA PHE A 346 27.06 -0.04 4.59
C PHE A 346 28.56 -0.20 4.84
N GLY A 347 28.98 -1.10 5.74
CA GLY A 347 30.39 -1.36 5.99
C GLY A 347 31.14 -1.83 4.74
N GLN A 348 30.56 -2.75 3.98
CA GLN A 348 31.12 -3.21 2.71
C GLN A 348 31.22 -2.07 1.68
N LEU A 349 30.22 -1.19 1.63
CA LEU A 349 30.24 -0.02 0.76
C LEU A 349 31.41 0.93 1.13
N ILE A 350 31.61 1.19 2.43
CA ILE A 350 32.70 2.04 2.92
C ILE A 350 34.07 1.38 2.70
N GLU A 351 34.24 0.09 2.99
CA GLU A 351 35.47 -0.65 2.70
C GLU A 351 35.84 -0.58 1.22
N LYS A 352 34.85 -0.69 0.33
CA LYS A 352 35.06 -0.58 -1.11
C LYS A 352 35.42 0.84 -1.53
N TYR A 353 34.76 1.84 -0.95
CA TYR A 353 35.07 3.26 -1.21
C TYR A 353 36.48 3.63 -0.72
N GLN A 354 36.91 3.07 0.41
CA GLN A 354 38.25 3.27 0.99
C GLN A 354 39.37 2.78 0.06
N LYS A 355 39.12 1.78 -0.80
CA LYS A 355 40.10 1.33 -1.81
C LYS A 355 40.42 2.39 -2.86
N ILE A 356 39.59 3.42 -2.99
CA ILE A 356 39.78 4.53 -3.94
C ILE A 356 40.74 5.57 -3.32
N ASP A 357 42.01 5.18 -3.18
CA ASP A 357 43.09 6.04 -2.71
C ASP A 357 43.51 7.05 -3.79
N GLN A 358 43.68 8.33 -3.42
CA GLN A 358 44.16 9.37 -4.33
C GLN A 358 45.58 9.09 -4.84
N ASP A 359 46.40 8.38 -4.06
CA ASP A 359 47.82 8.16 -4.37
C ASP A 359 48.09 6.93 -5.24
N ASN A 360 47.10 6.01 -5.41
CA ASN A 360 47.32 4.74 -6.11
C ASN A 360 46.13 4.21 -6.95
N ARG A 361 45.13 5.06 -7.24
CA ARG A 361 43.87 4.73 -7.97
C ARG A 361 43.96 4.04 -9.34
N PHE A 362 45.18 3.84 -9.88
CA PHE A 362 45.44 3.16 -11.15
C PHE A 362 46.41 1.97 -11.03
N ALA A 363 46.82 1.60 -9.81
CA ALA A 363 47.82 0.55 -9.61
C ALA A 363 47.22 -0.82 -9.23
N ASP A 364 45.92 -0.87 -8.93
CA ASP A 364 45.22 -2.08 -8.53
C ASP A 364 43.89 -2.20 -9.30
N GLU A 365 43.62 -3.38 -9.85
CA GLU A 365 42.40 -3.67 -10.63
C GLU A 365 41.14 -3.51 -9.77
N GLU A 366 41.21 -3.86 -8.48
CA GLU A 366 40.07 -3.68 -7.57
C GLU A 366 39.80 -2.20 -7.30
N ALA A 367 40.85 -1.38 -7.08
CA ALA A 367 40.73 0.06 -6.90
C ALA A 367 40.18 0.75 -8.17
N MET A 368 40.60 0.32 -9.36
CA MET A 368 40.07 0.82 -10.63
C MET A 368 38.61 0.44 -10.84
N SER A 369 38.24 -0.81 -10.53
CA SER A 369 36.86 -1.28 -10.60
C SER A 369 35.95 -0.50 -9.65
N ALA A 370 36.39 -0.32 -8.40
CA ALA A 370 35.70 0.53 -7.42
C ALA A 370 35.58 1.97 -7.92
N LEU A 371 36.64 2.59 -8.42
CA LEU A 371 36.59 3.95 -8.95
C LEU A 371 35.59 4.08 -10.10
N SER A 372 35.61 3.16 -11.06
CA SER A 372 34.65 3.14 -12.18
C SER A 372 33.21 3.06 -11.68
N GLU A 373 32.94 2.20 -10.69
CA GLU A 373 31.62 2.04 -10.11
C GLU A 373 31.12 3.29 -9.35
N PHE A 374 31.98 3.88 -8.50
CA PHE A 374 31.64 5.08 -7.73
C PHE A 374 31.66 6.37 -8.54
N THR A 375 32.12 6.34 -9.79
CA THR A 375 32.07 7.51 -10.69
C THR A 375 31.07 7.35 -11.82
N GLY A 376 30.39 6.19 -11.91
CA GLY A 376 29.50 5.88 -13.03
C GLY A 376 30.25 5.91 -14.36
N ALA A 377 31.39 5.20 -14.43
CA ALA A 377 32.34 5.28 -15.54
C ALA A 377 32.81 6.73 -15.82
N TYR A 378 33.22 7.44 -14.77
CA TYR A 378 33.74 8.82 -14.82
C TYR A 378 32.71 9.91 -15.21
N THR A 379 31.41 9.60 -15.13
CA THR A 379 30.33 10.57 -15.34
C THR A 379 30.26 11.63 -14.21
N TYR A 380 30.59 11.24 -12.98
CA TYR A 380 30.55 12.13 -11.81
C TYR A 380 31.70 11.84 -10.82
N SER A 381 31.86 12.70 -9.80
CA SER A 381 32.88 12.51 -8.76
C SER A 381 32.58 11.30 -7.88
N LYS A 382 33.62 10.71 -7.29
CA LYS A 382 33.46 9.54 -6.40
C LYS A 382 32.59 9.86 -5.17
N GLU A 383 32.65 11.10 -4.67
CA GLU A 383 31.83 11.57 -3.55
C GLU A 383 30.34 11.64 -3.95
N LYS A 384 30.05 12.07 -5.19
CA LYS A 384 28.68 12.06 -5.72
C LYS A 384 28.16 10.62 -5.86
N GLY A 385 28.97 9.70 -6.38
CA GLY A 385 28.56 8.30 -6.48
C GLY A 385 28.41 7.60 -5.15
N LEU A 386 29.20 7.96 -4.14
CA LEU A 386 29.00 7.47 -2.78
C LEU A 386 27.62 7.91 -2.26
N LYS A 387 27.23 9.18 -2.43
CA LYS A 387 25.90 9.67 -2.03
C LYS A 387 24.76 8.91 -2.72
N ILE A 388 24.87 8.68 -4.03
CA ILE A 388 23.86 7.89 -4.78
C ILE A 388 23.73 6.49 -4.18
N LYS A 389 24.86 5.80 -3.96
CA LYS A 389 24.85 4.45 -3.37
C LYS A 389 24.34 4.41 -1.93
N LEU A 390 24.57 5.46 -1.15
CA LEU A 390 24.02 5.59 0.21
C LEU A 390 22.50 5.78 0.16
N ALA A 391 21.99 6.61 -0.75
CA ALA A 391 20.55 6.78 -0.95
C ALA A 391 19.87 5.49 -1.43
N ASP A 392 20.52 4.76 -2.33
CA ASP A 392 20.04 3.45 -2.79
C ASP A 392 20.03 2.42 -1.65
N LEU A 393 21.06 2.42 -0.79
CA LEU A 393 21.11 1.49 0.34
C LEU A 393 20.11 1.86 1.44
N ALA A 394 19.89 3.16 1.69
CA ALA A 394 18.92 3.65 2.68
C ALA A 394 17.48 3.25 2.33
N THR A 395 17.18 3.12 1.03
CA THR A 395 15.86 2.72 0.52
C THR A 395 15.69 1.21 0.34
N LYS A 396 16.71 0.39 0.68
CA LYS A 396 16.55 -1.07 0.69
C LYS A 396 15.74 -1.49 1.92
N ASP A 397 14.58 -2.08 1.66
CA ASP A 397 13.77 -2.74 2.67
C ASP A 397 14.17 -4.22 2.79
N TYR A 398 14.19 -4.70 4.03
CA TYR A 398 14.43 -6.10 4.38
C TYR A 398 13.22 -6.73 5.07
N THR A 399 12.23 -5.89 5.39
CA THR A 399 10.99 -6.32 6.02
C THR A 399 9.87 -6.46 4.99
N THR A 400 8.82 -7.18 5.36
CA THR A 400 7.59 -7.28 4.59
C THR A 400 6.46 -7.44 5.58
N ASP A 401 5.57 -6.45 5.62
CA ASP A 401 4.43 -6.41 6.52
C ASP A 401 3.09 -6.31 5.77
N GLY A 402 1.99 -6.53 6.48
CA GLY A 402 0.63 -6.31 6.00
C GLY A 402 -0.21 -7.56 5.80
N TRP A 403 -1.34 -7.39 5.12
CA TRP A 403 -2.38 -8.40 4.92
C TRP A 403 -2.19 -9.17 3.62
N TYR A 404 -2.26 -10.50 3.71
CA TYR A 404 -2.07 -11.39 2.56
C TYR A 404 -3.03 -12.58 2.60
N VAL A 405 -3.31 -13.12 1.41
CA VAL A 405 -4.00 -14.40 1.22
C VAL A 405 -3.12 -15.35 0.41
N LYS A 406 -3.33 -16.66 0.54
CA LYS A 406 -2.43 -17.70 -0.02
C LYS A 406 -2.02 -17.48 -1.48
N ASN A 407 -2.97 -17.04 -2.32
CA ASN A 407 -2.77 -16.80 -3.75
C ASN A 407 -2.95 -15.31 -4.10
N GLY A 408 -2.60 -14.40 -3.19
CA GLY A 408 -2.76 -12.95 -3.37
C GLY A 408 -1.57 -12.13 -2.87
N GLY A 409 -0.39 -12.75 -2.75
CA GLY A 409 0.83 -12.07 -2.34
C GLY A 409 1.91 -13.03 -1.83
N LEU A 410 2.98 -12.46 -1.25
CA LEU A 410 4.12 -13.20 -0.69
C LEU A 410 4.73 -14.22 -1.66
N THR A 411 4.75 -13.91 -2.96
CA THR A 411 5.30 -14.79 -4.01
C THR A 411 6.80 -15.02 -3.86
N ASP A 412 7.49 -14.10 -3.19
CA ASP A 412 8.93 -14.14 -2.95
C ASP A 412 9.31 -14.99 -1.73
N LEU A 413 8.32 -15.44 -0.95
CA LEU A 413 8.55 -16.43 0.09
C LEU A 413 8.73 -17.83 -0.53
N PRO A 414 9.67 -18.63 0.00
CA PRO A 414 9.78 -20.04 -0.34
C PRO A 414 8.44 -20.76 -0.15
N THR A 415 8.10 -21.67 -1.07
CA THR A 415 6.80 -22.36 -1.06
C THR A 415 6.59 -23.14 0.25
N SER A 416 7.64 -23.70 0.83
CA SER A 416 7.62 -24.38 2.13
C SER A 416 7.13 -23.46 3.27
N ILE A 417 7.60 -22.22 3.31
CA ILE A 417 7.20 -21.20 4.29
C ILE A 417 5.77 -20.75 4.01
N ARG A 418 5.49 -20.37 2.75
CA ARG A 418 4.17 -19.87 2.34
C ARG A 418 3.06 -20.90 2.58
N ASP A 419 3.24 -22.14 2.15
CA ASP A 419 2.22 -23.18 2.33
C ASP A 419 1.97 -23.51 3.80
N ARG A 420 2.97 -23.34 4.67
CA ARG A 420 2.87 -23.54 6.11
C ARG A 420 2.13 -22.38 6.79
N LEU A 421 2.47 -21.13 6.45
CA LEU A 421 1.82 -19.91 6.93
C LEU A 421 0.30 -19.90 6.68
N PHE A 422 -0.11 -20.38 5.51
CA PHE A 422 -1.52 -20.41 5.10
C PHE A 422 -2.25 -21.71 5.50
N LYS A 423 -1.73 -22.49 6.45
CA LYS A 423 -2.48 -23.63 7.01
C LYS A 423 -3.61 -23.16 7.92
N ILE A 424 -4.71 -23.91 7.93
CA ILE A 424 -5.86 -23.65 8.81
C ILE A 424 -5.49 -23.72 10.30
N ASN A 425 -4.52 -24.57 10.64
CA ASN A 425 -4.05 -24.71 12.01
C ASN A 425 -3.39 -23.43 12.54
N VAL A 426 -2.79 -22.59 11.68
CA VAL A 426 -2.25 -21.29 12.10
C VAL A 426 -3.36 -20.42 12.70
N SER A 427 -4.54 -20.34 12.06
CA SER A 427 -5.68 -19.60 12.62
C SER A 427 -6.32 -20.25 13.85
N ASN A 428 -6.11 -21.56 14.05
CA ASN A 428 -6.54 -22.22 15.27
C ASN A 428 -5.59 -21.93 16.43
N ASP A 429 -4.29 -21.80 16.16
CA ASP A 429 -3.27 -21.56 17.17
C ASP A 429 -3.21 -20.06 17.59
N VAL A 430 -3.28 -19.11 16.65
CA VAL A 430 -3.32 -17.66 16.95
C VAL A 430 -4.58 -17.33 17.77
N ASP A 431 -4.40 -16.66 18.92
CA ASP A 431 -5.38 -16.32 19.97
C ASP A 431 -5.87 -17.47 20.86
N ASN A 432 -5.40 -18.70 20.63
CA ASN A 432 -5.78 -19.85 21.46
C ASN A 432 -4.58 -20.59 22.05
N LEU A 433 -3.37 -20.39 21.51
CA LEU A 433 -2.15 -20.95 22.07
C LEU A 433 -1.69 -20.10 23.25
N GLU A 434 -1.61 -20.71 24.43
CA GLU A 434 -1.06 -20.06 25.62
C GLU A 434 0.42 -19.70 25.41
N LYS A 435 0.86 -18.62 26.06
CA LYS A 435 2.27 -18.23 26.08
C LYS A 435 3.14 -19.38 26.58
N GLU A 436 4.24 -19.65 25.89
CA GLU A 436 5.20 -20.67 26.30
C GLU A 436 5.79 -20.34 27.69
N THR A 437 5.71 -21.30 28.62
CA THR A 437 6.23 -21.19 29.99
C THR A 437 7.22 -22.30 30.36
N GLU A 438 7.36 -23.32 29.52
CA GLU A 438 8.25 -24.47 29.70
C GLU A 438 9.39 -24.47 28.67
N GLU A 439 10.36 -25.39 28.84
CA GLU A 439 11.43 -25.58 27.87
C GLU A 439 10.84 -25.99 26.50
N HIS A 440 11.24 -25.28 25.45
CA HIS A 440 10.73 -25.52 24.12
C HIS A 440 11.08 -26.91 23.61
N LYS A 441 10.10 -27.59 23.03
CA LYS A 441 10.28 -28.83 22.29
C LYS A 441 9.56 -28.73 20.95
N TYR A 442 10.32 -28.85 19.87
CA TYR A 442 9.80 -28.78 18.52
C TYR A 442 8.76 -29.88 18.27
N ASP A 443 7.63 -29.46 17.71
CA ASP A 443 6.54 -30.29 17.23
C ASP A 443 6.15 -29.85 15.82
N SER A 444 6.28 -30.76 14.85
CA SER A 444 5.98 -30.45 13.44
C SER A 444 4.51 -30.11 13.20
N ASP A 445 3.61 -30.56 14.09
CA ASP A 445 2.17 -30.31 14.02
C ASP A 445 1.77 -28.96 14.63
N LYS A 446 2.72 -28.25 15.28
CA LYS A 446 2.55 -26.88 15.78
C LYS A 446 3.10 -25.90 14.76
N TYR A 447 2.23 -25.05 14.22
CA TYR A 447 2.57 -24.17 13.10
C TYR A 447 3.12 -22.82 13.55
N VAL A 448 2.72 -22.38 14.75
CA VAL A 448 3.23 -21.15 15.38
C VAL A 448 3.64 -21.42 16.82
N ARG A 449 4.45 -20.52 17.36
CA ARG A 449 4.83 -20.46 18.78
C ARG A 449 4.40 -19.13 19.37
N ASN A 450 3.74 -19.17 20.54
CA ASN A 450 3.41 -17.96 21.29
C ASN A 450 4.56 -17.63 22.24
N ILE A 451 5.42 -16.70 21.82
CA ILE A 451 6.56 -16.22 22.59
C ILE A 451 6.25 -14.81 23.02
N ASN A 452 6.04 -14.62 24.33
CA ASN A 452 5.78 -13.31 24.92
C ASN A 452 4.55 -12.58 24.37
N GLY A 453 3.53 -13.31 23.89
CA GLY A 453 2.32 -12.73 23.31
C GLY A 453 2.39 -12.56 21.79
N HIS A 454 3.55 -12.83 21.18
CA HIS A 454 3.76 -12.77 19.74
C HIS A 454 3.78 -14.17 19.14
N TYR A 455 3.16 -14.35 17.96
CA TYR A 455 3.09 -15.65 17.29
C TYR A 455 4.11 -15.74 16.16
N TYR A 456 5.06 -16.67 16.27
CA TYR A 456 6.09 -16.87 15.24
C TYR A 456 5.90 -18.19 14.51
N LEU A 457 5.98 -18.16 13.18
CA LEU A 457 5.87 -19.36 12.35
C LEU A 457 7.03 -20.32 12.64
N THR A 458 6.73 -21.59 12.83
CA THR A 458 7.74 -22.63 13.00
C THR A 458 8.19 -23.18 11.65
N PRO A 459 9.45 -23.65 11.52
CA PRO A 459 9.90 -24.34 10.32
C PRO A 459 9.22 -25.71 10.16
N ALA A 460 9.21 -26.24 8.93
CA ALA A 460 8.61 -27.54 8.62
C ALA A 460 9.38 -28.73 9.24
N THR A 461 10.66 -28.52 9.54
CA THR A 461 11.53 -29.43 10.29
C THR A 461 12.35 -28.59 11.27
N SER A 462 12.78 -29.18 12.38
CA SER A 462 13.73 -28.49 13.26
C SER A 462 15.04 -28.21 12.51
N GLU A 463 15.52 -26.96 12.58
CA GLU A 463 16.65 -26.46 11.78
C GLU A 463 18.01 -26.75 12.43
N SER A 464 18.05 -26.86 13.76
CA SER A 464 19.27 -27.11 14.53
C SER A 464 19.12 -28.34 15.43
N ALA A 465 18.25 -28.24 16.43
CA ALA A 465 17.95 -29.29 17.40
C ALA A 465 16.50 -29.19 17.85
N VAL A 466 15.92 -30.34 18.21
CA VAL A 466 14.51 -30.43 18.65
C VAL A 466 14.20 -29.47 19.80
N ASN A 467 15.15 -29.25 20.71
CA ASN A 467 14.98 -28.34 21.87
C ASN A 467 15.58 -26.94 21.64
N ASP A 468 15.99 -26.58 20.42
CA ASP A 468 16.49 -25.23 20.17
C ASP A 468 15.36 -24.22 20.37
N PRO A 469 15.48 -23.27 21.33
CA PRO A 469 14.43 -22.29 21.59
C PRO A 469 14.22 -21.33 20.41
N ARG A 470 15.08 -21.35 19.38
CA ARG A 470 14.97 -20.54 18.16
C ARG A 470 14.39 -21.31 16.96
N ASN A 471 13.67 -22.41 17.19
CA ASN A 471 12.87 -23.11 16.16
C ASN A 471 11.66 -22.25 15.69
N PHE A 472 11.98 -21.07 15.15
CA PHE A 472 11.15 -20.06 14.49
C PHE A 472 12.02 -19.16 13.58
N VAL A 473 13.36 -19.25 13.68
CA VAL A 473 14.29 -18.80 12.63
C VAL A 473 14.30 -19.87 11.54
N ILE A 474 13.90 -19.50 10.33
CA ILE A 474 13.72 -20.42 9.20
C ILE A 474 14.82 -20.21 8.17
N TYR A 475 15.35 -21.30 7.63
CA TYR A 475 16.45 -21.30 6.68
C TYR A 475 15.95 -21.81 5.32
N ASP A 476 16.20 -21.05 4.26
CA ASP A 476 15.94 -21.49 2.90
C ASP A 476 17.09 -21.09 1.97
N SER A 477 17.95 -22.06 1.67
CA SER A 477 19.14 -21.89 0.84
C SER A 477 20.07 -20.77 1.36
N ASP A 478 20.05 -19.61 0.72
CA ASP A 478 20.82 -18.42 1.07
C ASP A 478 20.01 -17.39 1.85
N ASN A 479 18.74 -17.65 2.15
CA ASN A 479 17.86 -16.71 2.83
C ASN A 479 17.52 -17.21 4.24
N PHE A 480 17.38 -16.25 5.14
CA PHE A 480 17.08 -16.45 6.54
C PHE A 480 15.88 -15.60 6.91
N TYR A 481 14.92 -16.19 7.61
CA TYR A 481 13.62 -15.57 7.88
C TYR A 481 13.25 -15.65 9.34
N ILE A 482 12.57 -14.62 9.83
CA ILE A 482 11.62 -14.74 10.94
C ILE A 482 10.28 -14.23 10.40
N VAL A 483 9.22 -14.99 10.67
CA VAL A 483 7.86 -14.66 10.26
C VAL A 483 7.01 -14.56 11.52
N GLU A 484 6.64 -13.34 11.89
CA GLU A 484 5.62 -13.08 12.88
C GLU A 484 4.25 -13.11 12.19
N VAL A 485 3.31 -13.83 12.79
CA VAL A 485 1.90 -13.87 12.38
C VAL A 485 1.13 -13.00 13.35
N VAL A 486 0.88 -11.75 12.97
CA VAL A 486 0.17 -10.77 13.79
C VAL A 486 -1.29 -11.20 13.95
N GLU A 487 -1.92 -11.61 12.84
CA GLU A 487 -3.30 -12.11 12.84
C GLU A 487 -3.48 -13.25 11.83
N ALA A 488 -4.37 -14.19 12.18
CA ALA A 488 -4.76 -15.29 11.32
C ALA A 488 -6.28 -15.50 11.35
N VAL A 489 -6.93 -15.00 10.30
CA VAL A 489 -8.39 -14.95 10.19
C VAL A 489 -8.98 -16.34 9.98
N SER A 490 -10.14 -16.56 10.59
CA SER A 490 -11.02 -17.70 10.36
C SER A 490 -12.49 -17.25 10.38
N THR A 491 -13.38 -18.09 9.84
CA THR A 491 -14.83 -17.82 9.85
C THR A 491 -15.36 -17.64 11.28
N SER A 492 -14.88 -18.42 12.25
CA SER A 492 -15.33 -18.32 13.65
C SER A 492 -14.85 -17.06 14.37
N LYS A 493 -13.76 -16.43 13.90
CA LYS A 493 -13.30 -15.16 14.47
C LYS A 493 -14.11 -13.97 13.92
N LEU A 494 -14.54 -14.03 12.67
CA LEU A 494 -15.39 -13.01 12.04
C LEU A 494 -16.87 -13.07 12.46
N ASP A 495 -17.31 -14.22 12.98
CA ASP A 495 -18.68 -14.43 13.44
C ASP A 495 -18.97 -13.62 14.71
N ILE A 496 -19.66 -12.47 14.60
CA ILE A 496 -19.61 -11.41 15.62
C ILE A 496 -20.13 -11.85 17.00
N ASP A 497 -21.17 -12.68 17.05
CA ASP A 497 -21.78 -13.18 18.30
C ASP A 497 -21.22 -14.55 18.74
N GLY A 498 -20.27 -15.09 17.98
CA GLY A 498 -19.61 -16.35 18.25
C GLY A 498 -18.69 -16.33 19.47
N LYS A 499 -18.50 -17.48 20.13
CA LYS A 499 -17.61 -17.61 21.29
C LYS A 499 -16.13 -17.38 20.98
N ASN A 500 -15.72 -17.66 19.74
CA ASN A 500 -14.36 -17.47 19.25
C ASN A 500 -14.23 -16.16 18.44
N SER A 501 -15.23 -15.29 18.49
CA SER A 501 -15.26 -14.04 17.73
C SER A 501 -14.19 -13.07 18.20
N TYR A 502 -13.76 -12.19 17.30
CA TYR A 502 -12.92 -11.05 17.65
C TYR A 502 -13.57 -10.20 18.74
N VAL A 503 -14.89 -9.95 18.68
CA VAL A 503 -15.62 -9.19 19.71
C VAL A 503 -15.53 -9.84 21.10
N THR A 504 -15.39 -11.16 21.18
CA THR A 504 -15.22 -11.87 22.45
C THR A 504 -13.76 -11.95 22.89
N LYS A 505 -12.83 -12.10 21.94
CA LYS A 505 -11.40 -12.34 22.20
C LYS A 505 -10.57 -11.08 22.34
N HIS A 506 -11.01 -10.01 21.69
CA HIS A 506 -10.39 -8.69 21.60
C HIS A 506 -11.39 -7.63 22.08
N ASN A 507 -12.01 -7.89 23.24
CA ASN A 507 -13.05 -7.04 23.82
C ASN A 507 -12.50 -5.70 24.36
N ASP A 508 -11.19 -5.62 24.62
CA ASP A 508 -10.50 -4.40 25.05
C ASP A 508 -9.96 -3.59 23.85
N ASP A 509 -10.04 -4.13 22.64
CA ASP A 509 -9.62 -3.47 21.41
C ASP A 509 -10.70 -2.52 20.87
N ASP A 510 -10.49 -2.04 19.65
CA ASP A 510 -11.46 -1.24 18.92
C ASP A 510 -12.79 -1.99 18.67
N VAL A 511 -13.93 -1.36 19.00
CA VAL A 511 -15.29 -1.84 18.65
C VAL A 511 -15.46 -2.21 17.17
N LEU A 512 -14.67 -1.63 16.26
CA LEU A 512 -14.68 -1.95 14.83
C LEU A 512 -13.58 -2.94 14.40
N PHE A 513 -12.88 -3.61 15.33
CA PHE A 513 -11.78 -4.52 15.00
C PHE A 513 -12.19 -5.57 13.97
N THR A 514 -13.29 -6.31 14.21
CA THR A 514 -13.83 -7.32 13.29
C THR A 514 -14.08 -6.74 11.89
N GLU A 515 -14.71 -5.57 11.84
CA GLU A 515 -15.05 -4.91 10.57
C GLU A 515 -13.80 -4.45 9.83
N ARG A 516 -12.84 -3.83 10.51
CA ARG A 516 -11.57 -3.41 9.90
C ARG A 516 -10.78 -4.60 9.35
N THR A 517 -10.70 -5.70 10.11
CA THR A 517 -10.09 -6.95 9.64
C THR A 517 -10.79 -7.48 8.40
N ALA A 518 -12.13 -7.51 8.39
CA ALA A 518 -12.89 -7.93 7.23
C ALA A 518 -12.64 -7.02 6.01
N ARG A 519 -12.55 -5.70 6.21
CA ARG A 519 -12.28 -4.72 5.14
C ARG A 519 -10.86 -4.85 4.58
N LYS A 520 -9.82 -5.01 5.41
CA LYS A 520 -8.45 -5.27 4.92
C LYS A 520 -8.35 -6.60 4.12
N LEU A 521 -9.12 -7.62 4.49
CA LEU A 521 -9.26 -8.83 3.67
C LEU A 521 -10.02 -8.60 2.37
N ALA A 522 -11.09 -7.83 2.40
CA ALA A 522 -11.86 -7.48 1.23
C ALA A 522 -11.00 -6.68 0.23
N GLU A 523 -10.15 -5.77 0.73
CA GLU A 523 -9.17 -5.02 -0.07
C GLU A 523 -8.19 -5.99 -0.75
N THR A 524 -7.57 -6.88 0.03
CA THR A 524 -6.62 -7.87 -0.49
C THR A 524 -7.25 -8.75 -1.57
N LEU A 525 -8.49 -9.22 -1.37
CA LEU A 525 -9.21 -10.08 -2.31
C LEU A 525 -9.75 -9.31 -3.52
N GLY A 526 -10.18 -8.07 -3.32
CA GLY A 526 -10.84 -7.20 -4.29
C GLY A 526 -9.97 -6.87 -5.50
N THR A 527 -8.65 -7.04 -5.38
CA THR A 527 -7.69 -6.92 -6.49
C THR A 527 -7.90 -7.92 -7.63
N LYS A 528 -8.72 -8.96 -7.46
CA LYS A 528 -8.98 -9.96 -8.50
C LYS A 528 -10.07 -9.50 -9.47
N ASP A 529 -9.78 -9.53 -10.77
CA ASP A 529 -10.70 -9.17 -11.86
C ASP A 529 -12.09 -9.80 -11.73
N SER A 530 -12.17 -11.04 -11.26
CA SER A 530 -13.45 -11.74 -11.07
C SER A 530 -14.36 -11.07 -10.04
N TYR A 531 -13.80 -10.45 -9.00
CA TYR A 531 -14.58 -9.72 -8.00
C TYR A 531 -14.93 -8.33 -8.53
N VAL A 532 -13.98 -7.63 -9.15
CA VAL A 532 -14.22 -6.34 -9.81
C VAL A 532 -15.41 -6.41 -10.79
N ASN A 533 -15.41 -7.39 -11.69
CA ASN A 533 -16.47 -7.54 -12.69
C ASN A 533 -17.83 -7.87 -12.07
N LYS A 534 -17.86 -8.70 -11.01
CA LYS A 534 -19.09 -9.04 -10.29
C LYS A 534 -19.64 -7.84 -9.52
N THR A 535 -18.78 -7.07 -8.88
CA THR A 535 -19.13 -5.82 -8.20
C THR A 535 -19.79 -4.86 -9.18
N TYR A 536 -19.14 -4.58 -10.31
CA TYR A 536 -19.69 -3.63 -11.28
C TYR A 536 -21.01 -4.13 -11.86
N SER A 537 -21.11 -5.41 -12.21
CA SER A 537 -22.39 -5.99 -12.69
C SER A 537 -23.50 -5.81 -11.65
N SER A 538 -23.23 -6.15 -10.38
CA SER A 538 -24.21 -6.03 -9.29
C SER A 538 -24.65 -4.60 -9.03
N TYR A 539 -23.73 -3.64 -9.02
CA TYR A 539 -24.11 -2.24 -8.86
C TYR A 539 -24.81 -1.67 -10.10
N ILE A 540 -24.43 -2.08 -11.32
CA ILE A 540 -25.16 -1.70 -12.54
C ILE A 540 -26.60 -2.26 -12.51
N GLU A 541 -26.84 -3.46 -11.96
CA GLU A 541 -28.21 -3.98 -11.80
C GLU A 541 -29.01 -3.23 -10.74
N LYS A 542 -28.37 -2.91 -9.62
CA LYS A 542 -28.97 -2.19 -8.49
C LYS A 542 -29.35 -0.76 -8.90
N TYR A 543 -28.49 -0.10 -9.67
CA TYR A 543 -28.73 1.25 -10.17
C TYR A 543 -29.31 1.18 -11.56
N SER A 544 -30.58 1.54 -11.72
CA SER A 544 -31.22 1.46 -13.04
C SER A 544 -30.57 2.46 -14.00
N VAL A 545 -29.84 1.92 -14.98
CA VAL A 545 -29.23 2.72 -16.06
C VAL A 545 -30.25 2.91 -17.16
N ALA A 546 -30.65 4.15 -17.38
CA ALA A 546 -31.53 4.49 -18.48
C ALA A 546 -30.72 4.62 -19.78
N TYR A 547 -30.74 3.56 -20.59
CA TYR A 547 -30.07 3.54 -21.89
C TYR A 547 -30.87 4.31 -22.95
N HIS A 548 -30.67 5.62 -22.99
CA HIS A 548 -31.34 6.48 -23.96
C HIS A 548 -30.61 6.62 -25.30
N ASP A 549 -29.36 6.17 -25.38
CA ASP A 549 -28.53 6.16 -26.60
C ASP A 549 -28.06 4.73 -26.91
N SER A 550 -28.16 4.34 -28.18
CA SER A 550 -27.79 3.00 -28.64
C SER A 550 -26.30 2.69 -28.46
N SER A 551 -25.43 3.70 -28.51
CA SER A 551 -23.98 3.54 -28.34
C SER A 551 -23.60 3.28 -26.88
N ILE A 552 -24.29 3.92 -25.93
CA ILE A 552 -24.16 3.61 -24.49
C ILE A 552 -24.71 2.20 -24.23
N PHE A 553 -25.88 1.89 -24.77
CA PHE A 553 -26.47 0.55 -24.65
C PHE A 553 -25.52 -0.53 -25.17
N ASP A 554 -25.00 -0.36 -26.38
CA ASP A 554 -24.09 -1.32 -27.03
C ASP A 554 -22.78 -1.47 -26.24
N TYR A 555 -22.24 -0.39 -25.66
CA TYR A 555 -21.06 -0.47 -24.80
C TYR A 555 -21.30 -1.32 -23.55
N PHE A 556 -22.39 -1.07 -22.81
CA PHE A 556 -22.70 -1.86 -21.61
C PHE A 556 -23.05 -3.31 -21.97
N LYS A 557 -23.74 -3.54 -23.09
CA LYS A 557 -24.04 -4.88 -23.58
C LYS A 557 -22.78 -5.65 -24.01
N GLU A 558 -21.79 -4.98 -24.59
CA GLU A 558 -20.50 -5.58 -24.94
C GLU A 558 -19.69 -5.95 -23.68
N LYS A 559 -19.66 -5.06 -22.68
CA LYS A 559 -18.83 -5.22 -21.47
C LYS A 559 -19.47 -6.13 -20.41
N PHE A 560 -20.78 -6.08 -20.27
CA PHE A 560 -21.56 -6.82 -19.27
C PHE A 560 -22.73 -7.53 -19.95
N PRO A 561 -22.48 -8.48 -20.87
CA PRO A 561 -23.53 -9.13 -21.67
C PRO A 561 -24.59 -9.80 -20.80
N GLU A 562 -24.17 -10.34 -19.65
CA GLU A 562 -25.03 -11.01 -18.68
C GLU A 562 -26.19 -10.12 -18.17
N LEU A 563 -26.04 -8.79 -18.18
CA LEU A 563 -27.08 -7.84 -17.77
C LEU A 563 -28.19 -7.65 -18.80
N PHE A 564 -27.99 -8.17 -20.02
CA PHE A 564 -28.87 -7.97 -21.18
C PHE A 564 -29.36 -9.28 -21.81
N GLU A 565 -29.02 -10.41 -21.20
CA GLU A 565 -29.50 -11.74 -21.58
C GLU A 565 -30.76 -12.07 -20.76
N ASP A 566 -31.93 -11.70 -21.29
CA ASP A 566 -33.25 -12.25 -20.92
C ASP A 566 -33.81 -13.11 -22.06
#